data_AF-W5YVE2-F1
#
_entry.id   AF-W5YVE2-F1
#
_cell.length_a   1.000
_cell.length_b   1.000
_cell.length_c   1.000
_cell.angle_alpha   90.00
_cell.angle_beta   90.00
_cell.angle_gamma   90.00
#
_symmetry.space_group_name_H-M   'P 1'
#
loop_
_entity.id
_entity.type
_entity.pdbx_description
1 polymer ?
#
loop_
_entity_poly.entity_id
_entity_poly.type
_entity_poly.pdbx_seq_one_letter_code
_entity_poly.pdbx_strand_id
1 'polypeptide(L)'
;MEQSDDAKFPLSDPQILRKIRKLLSPWLPMPTHYNGLKNTLNRVFLHAVQEGLIDRKPMIDIRKAAEEKRQVLIPDEAYRKITEHLCVHRHNKRDMDGTWRAKICDLIYMMSQQPIDVFNLKESQGELYNEPIDRGDYFAYGVIRFARHKTKIASNSR
;
A
#
# COMPACT_ATOMS: atom_id res chain seq x y z
N MET A 1 18.41 3.76 -17.91
CA MET A 1 18.39 2.37 -17.38
C MET A 1 18.65 1.47 -18.56
N GLU A 2 19.91 1.13 -18.78
CA GLU A 2 20.33 0.30 -19.91
C GLU A 2 19.73 -1.11 -19.76
N GLN A 3 19.01 -1.56 -20.80
CA GLN A 3 18.65 -2.96 -20.94
C GLN A 3 19.95 -3.72 -21.18
N SER A 4 20.53 -4.26 -20.11
CA SER A 4 21.63 -5.22 -20.23
C SER A 4 21.11 -6.46 -20.95
N ASP A 5 21.76 -6.87 -22.05
CA ASP A 5 21.45 -8.10 -22.78
C ASP A 5 21.54 -9.35 -21.89
N ASP A 6 22.23 -9.28 -20.74
CA ASP A 6 22.24 -10.32 -19.70
C ASP A 6 20.86 -10.57 -19.06
N ALA A 7 19.90 -9.66 -19.21
CA ALA A 7 18.56 -9.77 -18.64
C ALA A 7 17.61 -10.64 -19.48
N LYS A 8 18.02 -11.03 -20.70
CA LYS A 8 17.26 -11.97 -21.54
C LYS A 8 17.90 -13.35 -21.46
N PHE A 9 17.15 -14.30 -20.90
CA PHE A 9 17.59 -15.69 -20.85
C PHE A 9 16.40 -16.64 -20.97
N PRO A 10 16.57 -17.81 -21.63
CA PRO A 10 15.50 -18.80 -21.72
C PRO A 10 15.22 -19.39 -20.34
N LEU A 11 13.96 -19.74 -20.07
CA LEU A 11 13.56 -20.29 -18.77
C LEU A 11 14.18 -21.68 -18.51
N SER A 12 14.50 -22.41 -19.57
CA SER A 12 15.15 -23.73 -19.57
C SER A 12 16.68 -23.67 -19.52
N ASP A 13 17.28 -22.49 -19.34
CA ASP A 13 18.74 -22.34 -19.30
C ASP A 13 19.36 -23.20 -18.16
N PRO A 14 20.36 -24.05 -18.43
CA PRO A 14 21.04 -24.82 -17.37
C PRO A 14 21.67 -23.94 -16.28
N GLN A 15 22.04 -22.70 -16.61
CA GLN A 15 22.62 -21.70 -15.71
C GLN A 15 21.59 -20.69 -15.19
N ILE A 16 20.29 -20.98 -15.32
CA ILE A 16 19.19 -20.08 -14.96
C ILE A 16 19.34 -19.51 -13.54
N LEU A 17 19.76 -20.32 -12.57
CA LEU A 17 19.95 -19.90 -11.19
C LEU A 17 21.04 -18.83 -11.05
N ARG A 18 22.15 -18.97 -11.79
CA ARG A 18 23.24 -17.98 -11.81
C ARG A 18 22.76 -16.67 -12.43
N LYS A 19 22.00 -16.75 -13.52
CA LYS A 19 21.43 -15.58 -14.20
C LYS A 19 20.43 -14.83 -13.33
N ILE A 20 19.53 -15.54 -12.64
CA ILE A 20 18.59 -14.92 -11.69
C ILE A 20 19.34 -14.24 -10.54
N ARG A 21 20.38 -14.89 -9.98
CA ARG A 21 21.20 -14.27 -8.92
C ARG A 21 21.87 -12.99 -9.42
N LYS A 22 22.42 -12.99 -10.64
CA LYS A 22 23.00 -11.79 -11.28
C LYS A 22 21.94 -10.69 -11.48
N LEU A 23 20.74 -11.05 -11.93
CA LEU A 23 19.61 -10.12 -12.11
C LEU A 23 19.15 -9.50 -10.77
N LEU A 24 19.12 -10.28 -9.70
CA LEU A 24 18.67 -9.84 -8.39
C LEU A 24 19.77 -9.08 -7.60
N SER A 25 21.03 -9.31 -7.92
CA SER A 25 22.20 -8.78 -7.20
C SER A 25 22.17 -7.26 -6.96
N PRO A 26 21.81 -6.41 -7.93
CA PRO A 26 21.77 -4.95 -7.72
C PRO A 26 20.78 -4.52 -6.64
N TRP A 27 19.78 -5.35 -6.36
CA TRP A 27 18.71 -5.04 -5.43
C TRP A 27 18.95 -5.61 -4.02
N LEU A 28 20.04 -6.34 -3.79
CA LEU A 28 20.39 -6.85 -2.46
C LEU A 28 20.39 -5.76 -1.37
N PRO A 29 20.88 -4.53 -1.61
CA PRO A 29 20.79 -3.44 -0.63
C PRO A 29 19.38 -2.88 -0.40
N MET A 30 18.39 -3.27 -1.23
CA MET A 30 17.00 -2.82 -1.17
C MET A 30 16.05 -4.02 -0.99
N PRO A 31 15.92 -4.58 0.23
CA PRO A 31 15.22 -5.84 0.47
C PRO A 31 13.78 -5.88 -0.05
N THR A 32 13.03 -4.78 0.09
CA THR A 32 11.65 -4.68 -0.41
C THR A 32 11.58 -4.86 -1.92
N HIS A 33 12.48 -4.21 -2.67
CA HIS A 33 12.52 -4.32 -4.13
C HIS A 33 12.99 -5.71 -4.56
N TYR A 34 14.07 -6.21 -3.93
CA TYR A 34 14.59 -7.57 -4.17
C TYR A 34 13.50 -8.62 -3.98
N ASN A 35 12.78 -8.57 -2.86
CA ASN A 35 11.74 -9.54 -2.54
C ASN A 35 10.51 -9.40 -3.45
N GLY A 36 10.17 -8.18 -3.87
CA GLY A 36 9.16 -7.93 -4.88
C GLY A 36 9.51 -8.61 -6.21
N LEU A 37 10.71 -8.36 -6.74
CA LEU A 37 11.18 -8.96 -7.98
C LEU A 37 11.30 -10.49 -7.88
N LYS A 38 11.85 -11.00 -6.77
CA LYS A 38 11.89 -12.44 -6.47
C LYS A 38 10.49 -13.07 -6.49
N ASN A 39 9.49 -12.42 -5.90
CA ASN A 39 8.11 -12.93 -5.88
C ASN A 39 7.50 -12.97 -7.29
N THR A 40 7.76 -11.96 -8.11
CA THR A 40 7.33 -11.93 -9.51
C THR A 40 7.96 -13.08 -10.29
N LEU A 41 9.29 -13.25 -10.21
CA LEU A 41 9.99 -14.36 -10.85
C LEU A 41 9.48 -15.72 -10.36
N ASN A 42 9.21 -15.86 -9.06
CA ASN A 42 8.63 -17.08 -8.51
C ASN A 42 7.27 -17.44 -9.11
N ARG A 43 6.44 -16.45 -9.47
CA ARG A 43 5.16 -16.69 -10.18
C ARG A 43 5.39 -17.11 -11.63
N VAL A 44 6.32 -16.46 -12.34
CA VAL A 44 6.68 -16.82 -13.72
C VAL A 44 7.19 -18.25 -13.80
N PHE A 45 8.15 -18.63 -12.95
CA PHE A 45 8.68 -19.99 -12.94
C PHE A 45 7.68 -21.03 -12.42
N LEU A 46 6.74 -20.64 -11.57
CA LEU A 46 5.63 -21.54 -11.19
C LEU A 46 4.75 -21.85 -12.40
N HIS A 47 4.39 -20.84 -13.19
CA HIS A 47 3.61 -21.03 -14.42
C HIS A 47 4.36 -21.89 -15.43
N ALA A 48 5.65 -21.64 -15.63
CA ALA A 48 6.47 -22.41 -16.56
C ALA A 48 6.56 -23.91 -16.19
N VAL A 49 6.58 -24.23 -14.89
CA VAL A 49 6.48 -25.63 -14.43
C VAL A 49 5.10 -26.21 -14.71
N GLN A 50 4.03 -25.45 -14.46
CA GLN A 50 2.65 -25.91 -14.69
C GLN A 50 2.36 -26.18 -16.17
N GLU A 51 2.97 -25.41 -17.07
CA GLU A 51 2.89 -25.60 -18.52
C GLU A 51 3.87 -26.67 -19.06
N GLY A 52 4.70 -27.27 -18.21
CA GLY A 52 5.68 -28.28 -18.61
C GLY A 52 6.87 -27.74 -19.42
N LEU A 53 7.12 -26.42 -19.37
CA LEU A 53 8.29 -25.80 -20.03
C LEU A 53 9.61 -26.11 -19.31
N ILE A 54 9.53 -26.35 -18.00
CA ILE A 54 10.65 -26.73 -17.14
C ILE A 54 10.17 -27.71 -16.06
N ASP A 55 11.04 -28.62 -15.63
CA ASP A 55 10.64 -29.66 -14.66
C ASP A 55 10.64 -29.16 -13.21
N ARG A 56 11.53 -28.21 -12.89
CA ARG A 56 11.74 -27.73 -11.52
C ARG A 56 11.84 -26.21 -11.46
N LYS A 57 11.19 -25.63 -10.45
CA LYS A 57 11.21 -24.21 -10.15
C LYS A 57 12.54 -23.78 -9.50
N PRO A 58 13.41 -22.97 -10.14
CA PRO A 58 14.71 -22.58 -9.59
C PRO A 58 14.62 -21.59 -8.41
N MET A 59 13.48 -20.89 -8.26
CA MET A 59 13.28 -19.86 -7.24
C MET A 59 13.26 -20.39 -5.80
N ILE A 60 13.15 -21.70 -5.60
CA ILE A 60 13.25 -22.35 -4.29
C ILE A 60 14.65 -22.20 -3.68
N ASP A 61 15.69 -22.15 -4.52
CA ASP A 61 17.09 -22.08 -4.11
C ASP A 61 17.59 -20.62 -3.90
N ILE A 62 16.66 -19.65 -3.94
CA ILE A 62 16.92 -18.23 -3.72
C ILE A 62 16.24 -17.80 -2.43
N ARG A 63 17.03 -17.33 -1.47
CA ARG A 63 16.53 -16.87 -0.16
C ARG A 63 15.88 -15.50 -0.27
N LYS A 64 14.90 -15.25 0.61
CA LYS A 64 14.30 -13.92 0.79
C LYS A 64 15.34 -13.03 1.50
N ALA A 65 15.46 -11.77 1.09
CA ALA A 65 16.24 -10.78 1.83
C ALA A 65 15.50 -10.37 3.11
N ALA A 66 16.23 -10.15 4.20
CA ALA A 66 15.63 -9.65 5.45
C ALA A 66 15.15 -8.21 5.25
N GLU A 67 13.87 -7.96 5.53
CA GLU A 67 13.29 -6.62 5.50
C GLU A 67 13.25 -6.09 6.94
N GLU A 68 13.77 -4.89 7.15
CA GLU A 68 13.59 -4.20 8.43
C GLU A 68 12.12 -3.88 8.64
N LYS A 69 11.65 -4.03 9.88
CA LYS A 69 10.28 -3.66 10.23
C LYS A 69 10.18 -2.14 10.17
N ARG A 70 9.37 -1.64 9.24
CA ARG A 70 9.11 -0.20 9.11
C ARG A 70 8.59 0.36 10.44
N GLN A 71 9.19 1.46 10.91
CA GLN A 71 8.59 2.28 11.95
C GLN A 71 7.47 3.11 11.32
N VAL A 72 6.23 2.91 11.80
CA VAL A 72 5.03 3.52 11.23
C VAL A 72 4.43 4.57 12.16
N LEU A 73 4.90 4.67 13.40
CA LEU A 73 4.38 5.62 14.37
C LEU A 73 4.88 7.03 14.06
N ILE A 74 3.95 7.96 13.84
CA ILE A 74 4.23 9.40 13.78
C ILE A 74 3.93 9.96 15.17
N PRO A 75 4.91 10.52 15.89
CA PRO A 75 4.66 11.18 17.17
C PRO A 75 3.75 12.41 17.02
N ASP A 76 2.98 12.74 18.06
CA ASP A 76 2.01 13.85 18.04
C ASP A 76 2.62 15.19 17.62
N GLU A 77 3.84 15.49 18.09
CA GLU A 77 4.55 16.71 17.71
C GLU A 77 4.91 16.75 16.22
N ALA A 78 5.29 15.60 15.65
CA ALA A 78 5.56 15.49 14.22
C ALA A 78 4.26 15.60 13.41
N TYR A 79 3.17 14.99 13.89
CA TYR A 79 1.85 15.10 13.27
C TYR A 79 1.40 16.57 13.20
N ARG A 80 1.49 17.31 14.32
CA ARG A 80 1.15 18.74 14.39
C ARG A 80 1.94 19.58 13.39
N LYS A 81 3.25 19.36 13.30
CA LYS A 81 4.12 20.06 12.32
C LYS A 81 3.73 19.74 10.89
N ILE A 82 3.41 18.48 10.60
CA ILE A 82 2.97 18.07 9.25
C ILE A 82 1.66 18.77 8.90
N THR A 83 0.65 18.74 9.78
CA THR A 83 -0.66 19.34 9.49
C THR A 83 -0.60 20.86 9.33
N GLU A 84 0.24 21.56 10.10
CA GLU A 84 0.50 23.00 9.93
C GLU A 84 1.05 23.32 8.54
N HIS A 85 2.00 22.53 8.03
CA HIS A 85 2.53 22.70 6.67
C HIS A 85 1.49 22.38 5.58
N LEU A 86 0.53 21.51 5.86
CA LEU A 86 -0.52 21.15 4.90
C LEU A 86 -1.55 22.26 4.71
N CYS A 87 -1.74 23.13 5.70
CA CYS A 87 -2.63 24.29 5.64
C CYS A 87 -2.20 25.32 4.58
N VAL A 88 -0.96 25.26 4.08
CA VAL A 88 -0.50 26.07 2.95
C VAL A 88 -0.45 25.22 1.69
N HIS A 89 -1.24 25.58 0.68
CA HIS A 89 -1.23 24.93 -0.63
C HIS A 89 -0.67 25.86 -1.70
N ARG A 90 0.55 25.58 -2.17
CA ARG A 90 1.17 26.36 -3.24
C ARG A 90 0.80 25.81 -4.61
N HIS A 91 0.00 26.55 -5.37
CA HIS A 91 -0.42 26.20 -6.72
C HIS A 91 -0.18 27.36 -7.67
N ASN A 92 0.48 27.11 -8.82
CA ASN A 92 0.84 28.14 -9.80
C ASN A 92 1.51 29.38 -9.18
N LYS A 93 2.48 29.16 -8.28
CA LYS A 93 3.22 30.18 -7.52
C LYS A 93 2.36 31.05 -6.58
N ARG A 94 1.09 30.72 -6.37
CA ARG A 94 0.20 31.38 -5.41
C ARG A 94 -0.04 30.46 -4.21
N ASP A 95 -0.10 31.07 -3.04
CA ASP A 95 -0.48 30.36 -1.82
C ASP A 95 -2.01 30.39 -1.69
N MET A 96 -2.58 29.21 -1.48
CA MET A 96 -4.00 28.97 -1.32
C MET A 96 -4.25 28.30 0.03
N ASP A 97 -5.48 28.40 0.51
CA ASP A 97 -5.92 27.71 1.72
C ASP A 97 -5.88 26.18 1.51
N GLY A 98 -4.96 25.54 2.23
CA GLY A 98 -4.77 24.10 2.27
C GLY A 98 -5.44 23.41 3.46
N THR A 99 -6.24 24.12 4.26
CA THR A 99 -6.87 23.59 5.49
C THR A 99 -7.61 22.27 5.26
N TRP A 100 -8.22 22.09 4.09
CA TRP A 100 -8.87 20.84 3.72
C TRP A 100 -7.93 19.62 3.77
N ARG A 101 -6.64 19.80 3.48
CA ARG A 101 -5.62 18.73 3.54
C ARG A 101 -5.35 18.29 4.97
N ALA A 102 -5.26 19.25 5.88
CA ALA A 102 -5.12 18.98 7.31
C ALA A 102 -6.35 18.26 7.86
N LYS A 103 -7.56 18.74 7.50
CA LYS A 103 -8.83 18.09 7.88
C LYS A 103 -8.93 16.64 7.38
N ILE A 104 -8.45 16.35 6.16
CA ILE A 104 -8.41 14.97 5.66
C ILE A 104 -7.43 14.10 6.46
N CYS A 105 -6.28 14.63 6.86
CA CYS A 105 -5.36 13.91 7.75
C CYS A 105 -6.02 13.59 9.10
N ASP A 106 -6.75 14.54 9.68
CA ASP A 106 -7.47 14.33 10.95
C ASP A 106 -8.55 13.25 10.78
N LEU A 107 -9.30 13.29 9.68
CA LEU A 107 -10.29 12.27 9.35
C LEU A 107 -9.66 10.88 9.18
N ILE A 108 -8.51 10.78 8.50
CA ILE A 108 -7.76 9.52 8.35
C ILE A 108 -7.30 9.02 9.72
N TYR A 109 -6.77 9.91 10.56
CA TYR A 109 -6.30 9.59 11.90
C TYR A 109 -7.43 9.08 12.80
N MET A 110 -8.55 9.82 12.87
CA MET A 110 -9.70 9.50 13.70
C MET A 110 -10.40 8.20 13.26
N MET A 111 -10.60 8.02 11.95
CA MET A 111 -11.32 6.86 11.44
C MET A 111 -10.44 5.62 11.25
N SER A 112 -9.11 5.77 11.30
CA SER A 112 -8.15 4.71 11.01
C SER A 112 -8.45 3.96 9.69
N GLN A 113 -8.89 4.70 8.67
CA GLN A 113 -9.19 4.16 7.33
C GLN A 113 -8.08 4.47 6.32
N GLN A 114 -8.10 3.80 5.17
CA GLN A 114 -7.15 4.10 4.11
C GLN A 114 -7.46 5.47 3.50
N PRO A 115 -6.46 6.22 3.02
CA PRO A 115 -6.70 7.54 2.42
C PRO A 115 -7.77 7.50 1.33
N ILE A 116 -7.75 6.49 0.46
CA ILE A 116 -8.73 6.33 -0.63
C ILE A 116 -10.17 6.20 -0.13
N ASP A 117 -10.40 5.64 1.06
CA ASP A 117 -11.75 5.51 1.63
C ASP A 117 -12.26 6.87 2.13
N VAL A 118 -11.36 7.68 2.70
CA VAL A 118 -11.69 9.03 3.21
C VAL A 118 -11.89 10.03 2.07
N PHE A 119 -11.04 10.00 1.05
CA PHE A 119 -11.16 10.88 -0.12
C PHE A 119 -12.44 10.65 -0.93
N ASN A 120 -13.03 9.45 -0.84
CA ASN A 120 -14.26 9.10 -1.54
C ASN A 120 -15.54 9.30 -0.71
N LEU A 121 -15.42 9.84 0.50
CA LEU A 121 -16.57 10.07 1.38
C LEU A 121 -17.48 11.16 0.78
N LYS A 122 -18.78 10.86 0.71
CA LYS A 122 -19.82 11.78 0.25
C LYS A 122 -20.68 12.23 1.42
N GLU A 123 -21.28 13.40 1.32
CA GLU A 123 -22.20 13.94 2.33
C GLU A 123 -23.36 12.98 2.63
N SER A 124 -23.90 12.30 1.60
CA SER A 124 -24.98 11.32 1.75
C SER A 124 -24.61 10.08 2.58
N GLN A 125 -23.33 9.92 2.92
CA GLN A 125 -22.83 8.85 3.76
C GLN A 125 -22.74 9.25 5.24
N GLY A 126 -22.94 10.53 5.56
CA GLY A 126 -23.01 11.04 6.92
C GLY A 126 -24.45 11.35 7.32
N GLU A 127 -24.79 11.03 8.56
CA GLU A 127 -26.06 11.38 9.18
C GLU A 127 -25.78 11.87 10.60
N LEU A 128 -26.26 13.07 10.93
CA LEU A 128 -26.24 13.59 12.30
C LEU A 128 -27.64 13.41 12.88
N TYR A 129 -27.71 12.93 14.12
CA TYR A 129 -28.97 12.76 14.82
C TYR A 129 -29.33 14.04 15.57
N ASN A 130 -30.61 14.43 15.54
CA ASN A 130 -31.09 15.60 16.27
C ASN A 130 -30.96 15.42 17.79
N GLU A 131 -31.12 14.20 18.26
CA GLU A 131 -30.90 13.78 19.65
C GLU A 131 -29.98 12.56 19.68
N PRO A 132 -29.14 12.41 20.69
CA PRO A 132 -28.23 11.26 20.79
C PRO A 132 -29.02 9.94 20.89
N ILE A 133 -28.66 8.97 20.06
CA ILE A 133 -29.25 7.63 20.06
C ILE A 133 -28.43 6.76 21.02
N ASP A 134 -29.08 6.21 22.04
CA ASP A 134 -28.47 5.22 22.94
C ASP A 134 -28.18 3.90 22.19
N ARG A 135 -26.93 3.44 22.24
CA ARG A 135 -26.46 2.17 21.65
C ARG A 135 -26.10 1.14 22.73
N GLY A 136 -26.50 1.37 23.98
CA GLY A 136 -26.22 0.54 25.15
C GLY A 136 -24.91 0.94 25.82
N ASP A 137 -23.80 0.86 25.09
CA ASP A 137 -22.46 1.14 25.65
C ASP A 137 -22.02 2.60 25.48
N TYR A 138 -22.70 3.34 24.60
CA TYR A 138 -22.40 4.75 24.32
C TYR A 138 -23.59 5.44 23.65
N PHE A 139 -23.60 6.78 23.72
CA PHE A 139 -24.52 7.61 22.95
C PHE A 139 -23.92 7.95 21.60
N ALA A 140 -24.66 7.66 20.52
CA ALA A 140 -24.29 8.03 19.17
C ALA A 140 -24.94 9.37 18.79
N TYR A 141 -24.13 10.33 18.37
CA TYR A 141 -24.61 11.64 17.88
C TYR A 141 -24.78 11.70 16.36
N GLY A 142 -24.35 10.64 15.67
CA GLY A 142 -24.42 10.51 14.24
C GLY A 142 -23.72 9.25 13.76
N VAL A 143 -23.73 9.02 12.46
CA VAL A 143 -23.08 7.88 11.81
C VAL A 143 -22.44 8.31 10.49
N ILE A 144 -21.27 7.73 10.21
CA ILE A 144 -20.61 7.83 8.90
C ILE A 144 -20.52 6.41 8.33
N ARG A 145 -21.09 6.19 7.15
CA ARG A 145 -21.14 4.89 6.47
C ARG A 145 -20.12 4.83 5.35
N PHE A 146 -19.09 4.00 5.46
CA PHE A 146 -18.08 3.85 4.41
C PHE A 146 -17.93 2.39 3.98
N ALA A 147 -17.62 2.20 2.70
CA ALA A 147 -17.25 0.90 2.14
C ALA A 147 -15.74 0.87 1.93
N ARG A 148 -15.05 -0.09 2.54
CA ARG A 148 -13.59 -0.23 2.38
C ARG A 148 -13.26 -0.64 0.95
N HIS A 149 -12.57 0.23 0.23
CA HIS A 149 -12.32 0.06 -1.20
C HIS A 149 -11.47 -1.19 -1.51
N LYS A 150 -10.45 -1.45 -0.70
CA LYS A 150 -9.51 -2.56 -0.92
C LYS A 150 -10.10 -3.93 -0.58
N THR A 151 -10.94 -4.02 0.44
CA THR A 151 -11.47 -5.30 0.94
C THR A 151 -12.91 -5.57 0.49
N LYS A 152 -13.58 -4.60 -0.15
CA LYS A 152 -14.99 -4.67 -0.60
C LYS A 152 -15.90 -5.38 0.40
N ILE A 153 -15.73 -5.11 1.70
CA ILE A 153 -16.71 -5.53 2.70
C ILE A 153 -17.84 -4.51 2.60
N ALA A 154 -18.80 -4.77 1.71
CA ALA A 154 -20.08 -4.11 1.76
C ALA A 154 -20.71 -4.51 3.10
N SER A 155 -20.94 -3.53 3.98
CA SER A 155 -21.77 -3.71 5.15
C SER A 155 -23.20 -3.99 4.69
N ASN A 156 -23.50 -5.27 4.40
CA ASN A 156 -24.86 -5.77 4.34
C ASN A 156 -25.39 -5.80 5.78
N SER A 157 -25.95 -4.69 6.22
CA SER A 157 -26.85 -4.64 7.37
C SER A 157 -28.20 -4.18 6.85
N ARG A 158 -29.13 -5.14 6.81
CA ARG A 158 -30.57 -4.93 6.65
C ARG A 158 -31.10 -3.98 7.72
#